data_AF-A0A1G6X8E5-F1
#
_entry.id   AF-A0A1G6X8E5-F1
#
_cell.length_a   1.000
_cell.length_b   1.000
_cell.length_c   1.000
_cell.angle_alpha   90.00
_cell.angle_beta   90.00
_cell.angle_gamma   90.00
#
_symmetry.space_group_name_H-M   'P 1'
#
loop_
_entity.id
_entity.type
_entity.pdbx_description
1 polymer ?
#
loop_
_entity_poly.entity_id
_entity_poly.type
_entity_poly.pdbx_seq_one_letter_code
_entity_poly.pdbx_strand_id
1 'polypeptide(L)'
;MDTTYPKKEKLKSRKLIDQLFAQGKSVSNYPIKLIYLNTELPIDVKIQAGVAVPKKNFKSAVKRNRIKRLLREAYRLNKHLVFNNSEAYFAFLFLYLGKEMPTYPEIEKAMKGVLAGFSKKVDD
;
A
#
# COMPACT_ATOMS: atom_id res chain seq x y z
N MET A 1 7.49 2.93 -22.79
CA MET A 1 6.73 2.25 -21.71
C MET A 1 6.75 3.14 -20.48
N ASP A 2 5.68 3.93 -20.28
CA ASP A 2 5.59 4.85 -19.14
C ASP A 2 5.26 4.08 -17.86
N THR A 3 6.30 3.79 -17.09
CA THR A 3 6.20 3.09 -15.80
C THR A 3 5.93 4.05 -14.64
N THR A 4 5.38 5.24 -14.93
CA THR A 4 5.23 6.33 -13.96
C THR A 4 4.06 6.06 -13.03
N TYR A 5 4.25 6.28 -11.73
CA TYR A 5 3.18 6.18 -10.73
C TYR A 5 2.25 7.41 -10.83
N PRO A 6 1.08 7.30 -11.49
CA PRO A 6 0.29 8.46 -11.91
C PRO A 6 -0.31 9.17 -10.69
N LYS A 7 -0.61 10.47 -10.81
CA LYS A 7 -1.29 11.22 -9.74
C LYS A 7 -2.65 10.61 -9.38
N LYS A 8 -3.29 9.90 -10.33
CA LYS A 8 -4.59 9.26 -10.21
C LYS A 8 -4.59 8.03 -9.30
N GLU A 9 -3.54 7.21 -9.32
CA GLU A 9 -3.38 6.01 -8.47
C GLU A 9 -2.98 6.34 -7.01
N LYS A 10 -2.82 7.63 -6.66
CA LYS A 10 -2.40 8.06 -5.32
C LYS A 10 -3.61 8.33 -4.44
N LEU A 11 -3.71 7.62 -3.34
CA LEU A 11 -4.69 7.91 -2.30
C LEU A 11 -4.34 9.24 -1.60
N LYS A 12 -5.12 10.30 -1.85
CA LYS A 12 -4.92 11.64 -1.25
C LYS A 12 -6.07 12.10 -0.37
N SER A 13 -7.25 11.53 -0.53
CA SER A 13 -8.46 11.99 0.17
C SER A 13 -8.36 11.65 1.66
N ARG A 14 -8.41 12.68 2.51
CA ARG A 14 -8.41 12.51 3.96
C ARG A 14 -9.61 11.68 4.43
N LYS A 15 -10.80 11.92 3.85
CA LYS A 15 -12.01 11.15 4.14
C LYS A 15 -11.83 9.65 3.87
N LEU A 16 -11.23 9.29 2.72
CA LEU A 16 -10.96 7.88 2.39
C LEU A 16 -9.92 7.25 3.31
N ILE A 17 -8.89 8.01 3.72
CA ILE A 17 -7.89 7.52 4.67
C ILE A 17 -8.53 7.26 6.03
N ASP A 18 -9.35 8.20 6.53
CA ASP A 18 -10.06 8.06 7.80
C ASP A 18 -11.03 6.86 7.74
N GLN A 19 -11.75 6.70 6.63
CA GLN A 19 -12.63 5.56 6.40
C GLN A 19 -11.86 4.23 6.31
N LEU A 20 -10.68 4.21 5.68
CA LEU A 20 -9.78 3.06 5.67
C LEU A 20 -9.38 2.63 7.08
N PHE A 21 -9.11 3.58 7.98
CA PHE A 21 -8.80 3.24 9.36
C PHE A 21 -10.02 2.79 10.17
N ALA A 22 -11.22 3.30 9.85
CA ALA A 22 -12.44 2.97 10.55
C ALA A 22 -13.07 1.63 10.11
N GLN A 23 -13.12 1.38 8.80
CA GLN A 23 -13.86 0.27 8.18
C GLN A 23 -12.96 -0.69 7.38
N GLY A 24 -11.70 -0.33 7.16
CA GLY A 24 -10.79 -1.11 6.34
C GLY A 24 -10.42 -2.45 6.98
N LYS A 25 -10.42 -3.50 6.15
CA LYS A 25 -9.84 -4.79 6.50
C LYS A 25 -8.31 -4.66 6.45
N SER A 26 -7.60 -5.53 7.16
CA SER A 26 -6.13 -5.52 7.14
C SER A 26 -5.50 -6.89 6.92
N VAL A 27 -4.32 -6.85 6.30
CA VAL A 27 -3.40 -7.97 6.11
C VAL A 27 -2.04 -7.50 6.59
N SER A 28 -1.43 -8.24 7.51
CA SER A 28 -0.11 -7.92 8.05
C SER A 28 0.89 -9.00 7.66
N ASN A 29 2.04 -8.57 7.14
CA ASN A 29 3.21 -9.40 6.96
C ASN A 29 4.44 -8.57 7.31
N TYR A 30 5.06 -8.84 8.46
CA TYR A 30 6.12 -7.99 9.00
C TYR A 30 7.24 -7.78 7.96
N PRO A 31 7.73 -6.54 7.75
CA PRO A 31 7.43 -5.31 8.48
C PRO A 31 6.32 -4.42 7.86
N ILE A 32 5.47 -4.95 6.97
CA ILE A 32 4.43 -4.19 6.26
C ILE A 32 3.03 -4.61 6.74
N LYS A 33 2.14 -3.64 6.90
CA LYS A 33 0.70 -3.87 7.08
C LYS A 33 -0.05 -3.18 5.96
N LEU A 34 -0.85 -3.93 5.23
CA LEU A 34 -1.81 -3.42 4.26
C LEU A 34 -3.16 -3.23 4.96
N ILE A 35 -3.73 -2.05 4.85
CA ILE A 35 -5.13 -1.77 5.14
C ILE A 35 -5.82 -1.53 3.80
N TYR A 36 -6.96 -2.18 3.58
CA TYR A 36 -7.70 -2.09 2.34
C TYR A 36 -9.20 -1.92 2.60
N LEU A 37 -9.85 -1.21 1.69
CA LEU A 37 -11.29 -0.98 1.70
C LEU A 37 -11.82 -1.06 0.27
N ASN A 38 -12.89 -1.83 0.07
CA ASN A 38 -13.65 -1.80 -1.16
C ASN A 38 -14.59 -0.59 -1.10
N THR A 39 -14.40 0.38 -1.98
CA THR A 39 -15.19 1.61 -2.00
C THR A 39 -15.07 2.29 -3.35
N GLU A 40 -16.10 3.03 -3.76
CA GLU A 40 -16.04 3.86 -4.95
C GLU A 40 -14.92 4.89 -4.84
N LEU A 41 -14.02 4.88 -5.82
CA LEU A 41 -12.89 5.79 -5.84
C LEU A 41 -13.26 7.08 -6.59
N PRO A 42 -12.80 8.24 -6.12
CA PRO A 42 -13.14 9.55 -6.71
C PRO A 42 -12.52 9.76 -8.10
N ILE A 43 -11.68 8.84 -8.55
CA ILE A 43 -11.07 8.83 -9.87
C ILE A 43 -11.27 7.42 -10.39
N ASP A 44 -11.62 7.30 -11.66
CA ASP A 44 -11.80 6.04 -12.37
C ASP A 44 -10.46 5.29 -12.55
N VAL A 45 -9.99 4.71 -11.44
CA VAL A 45 -8.84 3.83 -11.32
C VAL A 45 -9.22 2.76 -10.33
N LYS A 46 -9.03 1.49 -10.70
CA LYS A 46 -9.39 0.34 -9.88
C LYS A 46 -8.75 0.36 -8.48
N ILE A 47 -7.54 0.91 -8.35
CA ILE A 47 -6.83 0.94 -7.07
C ILE A 47 -6.19 2.31 -6.82
N GLN A 48 -6.41 2.87 -5.64
CA GLN A 48 -5.65 3.99 -5.10
C GLN A 48 -4.79 3.53 -3.92
N ALA A 49 -3.47 3.68 -4.03
CA ALA A 49 -2.54 3.28 -2.99
C ALA A 49 -1.94 4.49 -2.25
N GLY A 50 -1.79 4.34 -0.94
CA GLY A 50 -1.08 5.25 -0.05
C GLY A 50 0.03 4.50 0.68
N VAL A 51 1.10 5.21 1.02
CA VAL A 51 2.16 4.69 1.89
C VAL A 51 2.33 5.59 3.11
N ALA A 52 2.38 4.98 4.29
CA ALA A 52 2.51 5.68 5.56
C ALA A 52 3.60 5.03 6.42
N VAL A 53 4.42 5.88 7.03
CA VAL A 53 5.55 5.48 7.88
C VAL A 53 5.43 6.24 9.20
N PRO A 54 5.44 5.56 10.35
CA PRO A 54 5.22 6.18 11.65
C PRO A 54 6.36 7.17 12.00
N LYS A 55 5.98 8.40 12.37
CA LYS A 55 6.92 9.44 12.85
C LYS A 55 7.59 9.03 14.17
N LYS A 56 6.91 8.22 15.00
CA LYS A 56 7.40 7.74 16.29
C LYS A 56 8.72 6.96 16.15
N ASN A 57 8.82 6.07 15.17
CA ASN A 57 10.00 5.23 14.96
C ASN A 57 11.09 5.95 14.14
N PHE A 58 10.69 6.77 13.15
CA PHE A 58 11.63 7.46 12.27
C PHE A 58 11.47 8.97 12.36
N LYS A 59 12.20 9.59 13.29
CA LYS A 59 12.19 11.06 13.47
C LYS A 59 12.75 11.79 12.23
N SER A 60 13.81 11.25 11.61
CA SER A 60 14.42 11.81 10.40
C SER A 60 13.46 11.75 9.20
N ALA A 61 13.22 12.91 8.58
CA ALA A 61 12.43 13.01 7.36
C ALA A 61 13.08 12.25 6.19
N VAL A 62 14.42 12.26 6.12
CA VAL A 62 15.19 11.55 5.09
C VAL A 62 14.95 10.04 5.18
N LYS A 63 15.07 9.47 6.39
CA LYS A 63 14.81 8.03 6.61
C LYS A 63 13.36 7.67 6.24
N ARG A 64 12.37 8.44 6.70
CA ARG A 64 10.95 8.23 6.32
C ARG A 64 10.73 8.28 4.82
N ASN A 65 11.35 9.23 4.13
CA ASN A 65 11.20 9.38 2.68
C ASN A 65 11.85 8.22 1.93
N ARG A 66 13.00 7.72 2.40
CA ARG A 66 13.64 6.51 1.86
C ARG A 66 12.74 5.28 2.01
N ILE A 67 12.16 5.03 3.18
CA ILE A 67 11.21 3.92 3.40
C ILE A 67 10.00 4.05 2.47
N LYS A 68 9.39 5.23 2.41
CA LYS A 68 8.26 5.50 1.52
C LYS A 68 8.60 5.29 0.04
N ARG A 69 9.84 5.59 -0.37
CA ARG A 69 10.32 5.32 -1.74
C ARG A 69 10.42 3.82 -2.00
N LEU A 70 11.04 3.06 -1.08
CA LEU A 70 11.15 1.60 -1.19
C LEU A 70 9.77 0.92 -1.26
N LEU A 71 8.83 1.31 -0.40
CA LEU A 71 7.46 0.77 -0.42
C LEU A 71 6.74 1.04 -1.74
N ARG A 72 6.87 2.25 -2.29
CA ARG A 72 6.25 2.60 -3.56
C ARG A 72 6.85 1.82 -4.73
N GLU A 73 8.17 1.66 -4.77
CA GLU A 73 8.82 0.86 -5.81
C GLU A 73 8.42 -0.61 -5.73
N ALA A 74 8.44 -1.20 -4.53
CA ALA A 74 8.00 -2.57 -4.34
C ALA A 74 6.54 -2.78 -4.74
N TYR A 75 5.65 -1.84 -4.39
CA TYR A 75 4.27 -1.88 -4.87
C TYR A 75 4.20 -1.77 -6.39
N ARG A 76 4.86 -0.77 -7.00
CA ARG A 76 4.86 -0.52 -8.45
C ARG A 76 5.25 -1.76 -9.25
N LEU A 77 6.29 -2.47 -8.81
CA LEU A 77 6.79 -3.67 -9.46
C LEU A 77 5.86 -4.88 -9.30
N ASN A 78 5.21 -5.01 -8.14
CA ASN A 78 4.36 -6.16 -7.80
C ASN A 78 2.86 -5.91 -8.02
N LYS A 79 2.49 -4.73 -8.54
CA LYS A 79 1.10 -4.31 -8.65
C LYS A 79 0.27 -5.28 -9.49
N HIS A 80 0.87 -5.83 -10.54
CA HIS A 80 0.26 -6.79 -11.46
C HIS A 80 -0.32 -8.03 -10.77
N LEU A 81 0.22 -8.44 -9.61
CA LEU A 81 -0.26 -9.58 -8.84
C LEU A 81 -1.71 -9.41 -8.34
N VAL A 82 -2.21 -8.17 -8.30
CA VAL A 82 -3.51 -7.82 -7.73
C VAL A 82 -4.51 -7.36 -8.80
N PHE A 83 -4.02 -7.00 -9.99
CA PHE A 83 -4.84 -6.37 -11.04
C PHE A 83 -5.53 -7.36 -12.00
N ASN A 84 -5.25 -8.66 -11.89
CA ASN A 84 -5.67 -9.60 -12.94
C ASN A 84 -7.17 -9.93 -12.94
N ASN A 85 -7.94 -9.70 -11.86
CA ASN A 85 -9.31 -10.26 -11.80
C ASN A 85 -10.39 -9.47 -11.03
N SER A 86 -10.12 -8.27 -10.53
CA SER A 86 -11.15 -7.49 -9.81
C SER A 86 -11.78 -6.38 -10.67
N GLU A 87 -13.11 -6.40 -10.75
CA GLU A 87 -13.92 -5.25 -11.21
C GLU A 87 -14.15 -4.23 -10.10
N ALA A 88 -13.86 -4.60 -8.85
CA ALA A 88 -14.04 -3.77 -7.69
C ALA A 88 -12.96 -2.69 -7.51
N TYR A 89 -13.37 -1.57 -6.95
CA TYR A 89 -12.51 -0.45 -6.60
C TYR A 89 -11.96 -0.60 -5.19
N PHE A 90 -10.64 -0.49 -5.03
CA PHE A 90 -9.97 -0.66 -3.74
C PHE A 90 -9.09 0.54 -3.36
N ALA A 91 -9.27 1.03 -2.14
CA ALA A 91 -8.32 1.93 -1.51
C ALA A 91 -7.31 1.11 -0.69
N PHE A 92 -6.01 1.30 -0.92
CA PHE A 92 -4.91 0.65 -0.19
C PHE A 92 -4.12 1.65 0.62
N LEU A 93 -3.74 1.25 1.84
CA LEU A 93 -2.79 1.96 2.67
C LEU A 93 -1.74 0.99 3.21
N PHE A 94 -0.51 1.15 2.74
CA PHE A 94 0.65 0.40 3.24
C PHE A 94 1.30 1.13 4.40
N LEU A 95 1.29 0.49 5.57
CA LEU A 95 1.92 0.95 6.79
C LEU A 95 3.23 0.19 7.03
N TYR A 96 4.29 0.92 7.32
CA TYR A 96 5.53 0.31 7.79
C TYR A 96 5.52 0.18 9.32
N LEU A 97 5.65 -1.05 9.82
CA LEU A 97 5.66 -1.37 11.25
C LEU A 97 7.07 -1.58 11.80
N GLY A 98 8.08 -1.70 10.94
CA GLY A 98 9.46 -1.90 11.37
C GLY A 98 10.01 -0.73 12.18
N LYS A 99 11.01 -1.03 13.01
CA LYS A 99 11.72 -0.05 13.83
C LYS A 99 13.06 0.37 13.23
N GLU A 100 13.55 -0.38 12.24
CA GLU A 100 14.87 -0.21 11.65
C GLU A 100 14.79 0.16 10.16
N MET A 101 15.91 0.55 9.57
CA MET A 101 15.97 0.90 8.15
C MET A 101 15.92 -0.40 7.34
N PRO A 102 14.84 -0.69 6.58
CA PRO A 102 14.76 -1.91 5.81
C PRO A 102 15.60 -1.80 4.55
N THR A 103 16.04 -2.96 4.07
CA THR A 103 16.61 -3.14 2.75
C THR A 103 15.50 -3.35 1.71
N TYR A 104 15.83 -3.17 0.43
CA TYR A 104 14.87 -3.40 -0.65
C TYR A 104 14.36 -4.85 -0.70
N PRO A 105 15.21 -5.90 -0.61
CA PRO A 105 14.74 -7.29 -0.65
C PRO A 105 13.73 -7.63 0.46
N GLU A 106 13.94 -7.08 1.66
CA GLU A 106 13.01 -7.26 2.78
C GLU A 106 11.64 -6.63 2.49
N ILE A 107 11.63 -5.40 1.97
CA ILE A 107 10.38 -4.71 1.59
C ILE A 107 9.68 -5.45 0.45
N GLU A 108 10.41 -5.91 -0.56
CA GLU A 108 9.84 -6.62 -1.70
C GLU A 108 9.19 -7.95 -1.25
N LYS A 109 9.91 -8.75 -0.44
CA LYS A 109 9.40 -10.00 0.11
C LYS A 109 8.14 -9.77 0.96
N ALA A 110 8.18 -8.76 1.83
CA ALA A 110 7.04 -8.43 2.66
C ALA A 110 5.84 -7.95 1.83
N MET A 111 6.09 -7.13 0.80
CA MET A 111 5.08 -6.61 -0.14
C MET A 111 4.37 -7.76 -0.86
N LYS A 112 5.12 -8.69 -1.47
CA LYS A 112 4.56 -9.88 -2.11
C LYS A 112 3.67 -10.67 -1.14
N GLY A 113 4.12 -10.84 0.10
CA GLY A 113 3.34 -11.53 1.13
C GLY A 113 2.02 -10.84 1.50
N VAL A 114 2.00 -9.51 1.69
CA VAL A 114 0.73 -8.80 1.96
C VAL A 114 -0.20 -8.80 0.75
N LEU A 115 0.33 -8.70 -0.47
CA LEU A 115 -0.49 -8.75 -1.69
C LEU A 115 -1.10 -10.13 -1.91
N ALA A 116 -0.33 -11.20 -1.71
CA ALA A 116 -0.84 -12.57 -1.77
C ALA A 116 -1.91 -12.82 -0.70
N GLY A 117 -1.69 -12.32 0.53
CA GLY A 117 -2.68 -12.40 1.60
C GLY A 117 -3.94 -11.58 1.33
N PHE A 118 -3.84 -10.49 0.56
CA PHE A 118 -5.00 -9.74 0.08
C PHE A 118 -5.78 -10.52 -0.97
N SER A 119 -5.12 -11.09 -1.99
CA SER A 119 -5.80 -11.87 -3.05
C SER A 119 -6.66 -12.96 -2.43
N LYS A 120 -6.08 -13.75 -1.51
CA LYS A 120 -6.80 -14.81 -0.78
C LYS A 120 -8.03 -14.33 -0.03
N LYS A 121 -8.07 -13.06 0.43
CA LYS A 121 -9.19 -12.51 1.19
C LYS A 121 -10.25 -11.81 0.32
N VAL A 122 -9.95 -11.62 -0.96
CA VAL A 122 -10.89 -11.02 -1.93
C VAL A 122 -11.55 -12.08 -2.78
N ASP A 123 -10.89 -13.23 -2.96
CA ASP A 123 -11.45 -14.41 -3.61
C ASP A 123 -12.38 -15.23 -2.68
N ASP A 124 -12.40 -14.92 -1.37
CA ASP A 124 -13.31 -15.46 -0.33
C ASP A 124 -14.48 -14.49 -0.04
#